data_AF-A0A351C4X2-F1
#
_entry.id   AF-A0A351C4X2-F1
#
_cell.length_a   1.000
_cell.length_b   1.000
_cell.length_c   1.000
_cell.angle_alpha   90.00
_cell.angle_beta   90.00
_cell.angle_gamma   90.00
#
_symmetry.space_group_name_H-M   'P 1'
#
loop_
_entity.id
_entity.type
_entity.pdbx_description
1 polymer ?
#
loop_
_entity_poly.entity_id
_entity_poly.type
_entity_poly.pdbx_seq_one_letter_code
_entity_poly.pdbx_strand_id
1 'polypeptide(L)'
;MNDLFSILNLADYRFIHGLIESPFNLTDDTRISTLVAAFEKEESPENRSALNTQLESSLRYLGSSDLAYTFRSITGSDPGVSFQEMIRDVASTINVDPPALGTAREMVEQLATDYATKQFADLSTEQQQQMLEDLGVDREKAASFLARSAGVFALPMLIEAFNFVIVQGLIKTIVFGTIAKIVGSQIAGRLFSFLVARMPWWVSWIGPAAWTLSIGWTTIDLQGPAKRKTVPIVLYLGLCSLRERHDLEAS
;
A
#
# COMPACT_ATOMS: atom_id res chain seq x y z
N MET A 1 3.69 -15.48 1.86
CA MET A 1 2.90 -14.52 2.67
C MET A 1 3.34 -14.51 4.11
N ASN A 2 3.76 -15.64 4.71
CA ASN A 2 4.34 -15.68 6.05
C ASN A 2 5.47 -14.64 6.27
N ASP A 3 6.33 -14.47 5.27
CA ASP A 3 7.42 -13.48 5.21
C ASP A 3 6.94 -12.02 5.26
N LEU A 4 5.76 -11.74 4.69
CA LEU A 4 5.12 -10.43 4.67
C LEU A 4 4.26 -10.21 5.92
N PHE A 5 3.67 -11.27 6.47
CA PHE A 5 2.82 -11.17 7.66
C PHE A 5 3.59 -11.12 8.96
N SER A 6 4.82 -11.62 9.00
CA SER A 6 5.69 -11.54 10.17
C SER A 6 6.05 -10.10 10.55
N ILE A 7 6.03 -9.17 9.59
CA ILE A 7 6.38 -7.76 9.79
C ILE A 7 5.18 -6.86 10.11
N LEU A 8 3.96 -7.42 10.13
CA LEU A 8 2.75 -6.68 10.44
C LEU A 8 2.55 -6.54 11.95
N ASN A 9 2.20 -5.34 12.38
CA ASN A 9 1.77 -5.05 13.75
C ASN A 9 0.26 -4.83 13.83
N LEU A 10 -0.26 -4.63 15.03
CA LEU A 10 -1.70 -4.45 15.29
C LEU A 10 -2.31 -3.30 14.46
N ALA A 11 -1.59 -2.19 14.28
CA ALA A 11 -2.09 -1.06 13.51
C ALA A 11 -2.19 -1.38 12.01
N ASP A 12 -1.29 -2.21 11.48
CA ASP A 12 -1.40 -2.71 10.10
C ASP A 12 -2.62 -3.61 9.91
N TYR A 13 -2.84 -4.55 10.83
CA TYR A 13 -4.02 -5.43 10.77
C TYR A 13 -5.33 -4.62 10.79
N ARG A 14 -5.41 -3.61 11.66
CA ARG A 14 -6.57 -2.70 11.71
C ARG A 14 -6.75 -1.89 10.44
N PHE A 15 -5.65 -1.37 9.89
CA PHE A 15 -5.70 -0.61 8.64
C PHE A 15 -6.19 -1.47 7.48
N ILE A 16 -5.62 -2.66 7.31
CA ILE A 16 -5.99 -3.61 6.27
C ILE A 16 -7.45 -4.06 6.45
N HIS A 17 -7.86 -4.38 7.69
CA HIS A 17 -9.26 -4.72 7.99
C HIS A 17 -10.23 -3.61 7.57
N GLY A 18 -9.92 -2.35 7.89
CA GLY A 18 -10.76 -1.23 7.50
C GLY A 18 -10.80 -0.99 5.98
N LEU A 19 -9.76 -1.38 5.23
CA LEU A 19 -9.81 -1.41 3.76
C LEU A 19 -10.73 -2.53 3.23
N ILE A 20 -10.80 -3.67 3.91
CA ILE A 20 -11.68 -4.81 3.57
C ILE A 20 -13.16 -4.47 3.83
N GLU A 21 -13.47 -3.78 4.92
CA GLU A 21 -14.84 -3.43 5.36
C GLU A 21 -15.45 -2.16 4.71
N SER A 22 -14.67 -1.39 3.94
CA SER A 22 -15.13 -0.16 3.25
C SER A 22 -16.50 -0.35 2.52
N PRO A 23 -17.43 0.64 2.52
CA PRO A 23 -18.88 0.53 2.23
C PRO A 23 -19.26 0.07 0.81
N PHE A 24 -18.27 -0.30 0.00
CA PHE A 24 -18.46 -1.08 -1.22
C PHE A 24 -18.56 -2.60 -0.93
N ASN A 25 -18.81 -3.01 0.32
CA ASN A 25 -18.93 -4.41 0.71
C ASN A 25 -20.17 -4.68 1.58
N LEU A 26 -20.87 -5.77 1.27
CA LEU A 26 -22.05 -6.29 2.00
C LEU A 26 -21.69 -7.52 2.86
N THR A 27 -20.42 -7.87 2.99
CA THR A 27 -19.97 -8.93 3.89
C THR A 27 -19.49 -8.33 5.20
N ASP A 28 -20.33 -8.51 6.22
CA ASP A 28 -20.03 -8.26 7.63
C ASP A 28 -19.01 -9.32 8.09
N ASP A 29 -17.71 -9.09 7.84
CA ASP A 29 -16.65 -10.06 8.16
C ASP A 29 -16.27 -10.00 9.64
N THR A 30 -17.29 -10.26 10.48
CA THR A 30 -17.24 -10.36 11.96
C THR A 30 -16.09 -11.22 12.48
N ARG A 31 -15.51 -12.09 11.64
CA ARG A 31 -14.40 -12.97 11.99
C ARG A 31 -13.06 -12.23 12.04
N ILE A 32 -12.73 -11.37 11.07
CA ILE A 32 -11.46 -10.62 11.13
C ILE A 32 -11.50 -9.64 12.30
N SER A 33 -12.60 -8.92 12.48
CA SER A 33 -12.74 -7.98 13.60
C SER A 33 -12.57 -8.68 14.96
N THR A 34 -13.15 -9.86 15.13
CA THR A 34 -12.96 -10.70 16.34
C THR A 34 -11.50 -11.10 16.54
N LEU A 35 -10.81 -11.54 15.47
CA LEU A 35 -9.40 -11.94 15.55
C LEU A 35 -8.47 -10.77 15.83
N VAL A 36 -8.74 -9.59 15.26
CA VAL A 36 -8.01 -8.34 15.56
C VAL A 36 -8.20 -7.95 17.02
N ALA A 37 -9.43 -8.04 17.55
CA ALA A 37 -9.70 -7.76 18.96
C ALA A 37 -9.01 -8.78 19.91
N ALA A 38 -8.97 -10.05 19.53
CA ALA A 38 -8.25 -11.08 20.28
C ALA A 38 -6.74 -10.81 20.30
N PHE A 39 -6.16 -10.47 19.15
CA PHE A 39 -4.74 -10.13 19.03
C PHE A 39 -4.37 -8.84 19.78
N GLU A 40 -5.25 -7.84 19.80
CA GLU A 40 -5.07 -6.63 20.61
C GLU A 40 -5.10 -6.92 22.12
N LYS A 41 -5.97 -7.83 22.55
CA LYS A 41 -6.05 -8.24 23.96
C LYS A 41 -4.82 -9.04 24.36
N GLU A 42 -4.31 -9.89 23.47
CA GLU A 42 -3.18 -10.76 23.72
C GLU A 42 -2.40 -11.02 22.41
N GLU A 43 -1.19 -10.45 22.32
CA GLU A 43 -0.28 -10.63 21.17
C GLU A 43 0.45 -11.99 21.23
N SER A 44 -0.30 -13.09 21.23
CA SER A 44 0.25 -14.45 21.23
C SER A 44 0.56 -14.97 19.82
N PRO A 45 1.51 -15.93 19.68
CA PRO A 45 1.76 -16.63 18.42
C PRO A 45 0.50 -17.28 17.83
N GLU A 46 -0.38 -17.82 18.68
CA GLU A 46 -1.63 -18.45 18.29
C GLU A 46 -2.61 -17.45 17.68
N ASN A 47 -2.81 -16.30 18.34
CA ASN A 47 -3.69 -15.24 17.85
C ASN A 47 -3.16 -14.65 16.53
N ARG A 48 -1.84 -14.44 16.44
CA ARG A 48 -1.18 -14.00 15.21
C ARG A 48 -1.37 -15.01 14.08
N SER A 49 -1.16 -16.30 14.34
CA SER A 49 -1.34 -17.35 13.34
C SER A 49 -2.78 -17.39 12.83
N ALA A 50 -3.77 -17.35 13.73
CA ALA A 50 -5.18 -17.35 13.36
C ALA A 50 -5.55 -16.13 12.50
N LEU A 51 -5.07 -14.94 12.89
CA LEU A 51 -5.29 -13.70 12.15
C LEU A 51 -4.62 -13.73 10.78
N ASN A 52 -3.39 -14.25 10.68
CA ASN A 52 -2.66 -14.42 9.43
C ASN A 52 -3.40 -15.37 8.47
N THR A 53 -3.86 -16.52 8.96
CA THR A 53 -4.62 -17.48 8.15
C THR A 53 -5.91 -16.86 7.63
N GLN A 54 -6.65 -16.14 8.48
CA GLN A 54 -7.88 -15.47 8.04
C GLN A 54 -7.58 -14.37 7.03
N LEU A 55 -6.57 -13.55 7.29
CA LEU A 55 -6.20 -12.46 6.39
C LEU A 55 -5.76 -13.00 5.02
N GLU A 56 -4.94 -14.05 4.97
CA GLU A 56 -4.58 -14.71 3.72
C GLU A 56 -5.83 -15.14 2.94
N SER A 57 -6.75 -15.83 3.60
CA SER A 57 -7.98 -16.29 2.97
C SER A 57 -8.81 -15.13 2.40
N SER A 58 -9.00 -14.06 3.17
CA SER A 58 -9.77 -12.89 2.73
C SER A 58 -9.07 -12.15 1.59
N LEU A 59 -7.74 -12.00 1.62
CA LEU A 59 -7.00 -11.42 0.50
C LEU A 59 -7.19 -12.27 -0.76
N ARG A 60 -6.94 -13.58 -0.68
CA ARG A 60 -7.07 -14.47 -1.84
C ARG A 60 -8.50 -14.52 -2.39
N TYR A 61 -9.51 -14.38 -1.54
CA TYR A 61 -10.90 -14.22 -1.97
C TYR A 61 -11.11 -12.89 -2.72
N LEU A 62 -10.62 -11.76 -2.19
CA LEU A 62 -10.74 -10.45 -2.82
C LEU A 62 -10.06 -10.35 -4.19
N GLY A 63 -8.97 -11.10 -4.39
CA GLY A 63 -8.30 -11.21 -5.68
C GLY A 63 -9.01 -12.10 -6.69
N SER A 64 -9.90 -12.99 -6.25
CA SER A 64 -10.65 -13.87 -7.14
C SER A 64 -11.87 -13.16 -7.73
N SER A 65 -12.30 -13.60 -8.92
CA SER A 65 -13.66 -13.35 -9.35
C SER A 65 -14.63 -14.30 -8.62
N ASP A 66 -15.81 -13.82 -8.21
CA ASP A 66 -16.78 -14.63 -7.46
C ASP A 66 -17.14 -15.95 -8.19
N LEU A 67 -17.22 -15.89 -9.52
CA LEU A 67 -17.49 -17.06 -10.37
C LEU A 67 -16.31 -18.05 -10.38
N ALA A 68 -15.06 -17.58 -10.47
CA ALA A 68 -13.89 -18.46 -10.45
C ALA A 68 -13.67 -19.06 -9.05
N TYR A 69 -13.90 -18.29 -7.99
CA TYR A 69 -13.81 -18.77 -6.61
C TYR A 69 -14.82 -19.89 -6.34
N THR A 70 -16.07 -19.69 -6.76
CA THR A 70 -17.15 -20.67 -6.61
C THR A 70 -16.87 -21.93 -7.44
N PHE A 71 -16.44 -21.78 -8.70
CA PHE A 71 -16.12 -22.91 -9.57
C PHE A 71 -14.98 -23.76 -8.98
N ARG A 72 -13.88 -23.14 -8.55
CA ARG A 72 -12.75 -23.85 -7.92
C ARG A 72 -13.14 -24.52 -6.60
N SER A 73 -13.98 -23.86 -5.80
CA SER A 73 -14.53 -24.42 -4.55
C SER A 73 -15.34 -25.70 -4.80
N ILE A 74 -16.15 -25.74 -5.87
CA ILE A 74 -16.98 -26.89 -6.23
C ILE A 74 -16.14 -28.01 -6.88
N THR A 75 -15.06 -27.69 -7.58
CA THR A 75 -14.15 -28.67 -8.19
C THR A 75 -13.10 -29.23 -7.23
N GLY A 76 -13.15 -28.88 -5.93
CA GLY A 76 -12.20 -29.33 -4.92
C GLY A 76 -10.79 -28.76 -5.09
N SER A 77 -10.64 -27.68 -5.86
CA SER A 77 -9.39 -26.94 -6.04
C SER A 77 -9.30 -25.78 -5.05
N ASP A 78 -8.10 -25.32 -4.72
CA ASP A 78 -7.91 -24.14 -3.85
C ASP A 78 -8.60 -22.90 -4.50
N PRO A 79 -9.63 -22.31 -3.86
CA PRO A 79 -10.54 -21.41 -4.54
C PRO A 79 -10.01 -19.98 -4.72
N GLY A 80 -9.08 -19.56 -3.87
CA GLY A 80 -8.48 -18.23 -3.92
C GLY A 80 -7.39 -18.12 -5.00
N VAL A 81 -7.30 -16.99 -5.69
CA VAL A 81 -6.12 -16.69 -6.53
C VAL A 81 -4.85 -16.72 -5.68
N SER A 82 -3.71 -17.02 -6.30
CA SER A 82 -2.44 -16.90 -5.59
C SER A 82 -2.16 -15.43 -5.27
N PHE A 83 -1.46 -15.15 -4.17
CA PHE A 83 -1.08 -13.78 -3.84
C PHE A 83 -0.20 -13.15 -4.94
N GLN A 84 0.63 -13.94 -5.62
CA GLN A 84 1.43 -13.49 -6.76
C GLN A 84 0.57 -13.04 -7.95
N GLU A 85 -0.50 -13.78 -8.25
CA GLU A 85 -1.47 -13.41 -9.29
C GLU A 85 -2.17 -12.09 -8.93
N MET A 86 -2.60 -11.94 -7.68
CA MET A 86 -3.18 -10.67 -7.20
C MET A 86 -2.21 -9.49 -7.35
N ILE A 87 -0.94 -9.64 -6.99
CA ILE A 87 0.06 -8.59 -7.15
C ILE A 87 0.20 -8.20 -8.63
N ARG A 88 0.25 -9.18 -9.54
CA ARG A 88 0.32 -8.93 -10.99
C ARG A 88 -0.92 -8.23 -11.52
N ASP A 89 -2.10 -8.62 -11.05
CA ASP A 89 -3.36 -7.97 -11.42
C ASP A 89 -3.42 -6.52 -10.93
N VAL A 90 -2.90 -6.26 -9.72
CA VAL A 90 -2.75 -4.90 -9.21
C VAL A 90 -1.76 -4.11 -10.06
N ALA A 91 -0.58 -4.67 -10.38
CA ALA A 91 0.42 -4.02 -11.22
C ALA A 91 -0.14 -3.62 -12.59
N SER A 92 -0.83 -4.55 -13.25
CA SER A 92 -1.54 -4.27 -14.50
C SER A 92 -2.61 -3.19 -14.32
N THR A 93 -3.37 -3.21 -13.22
CA THR A 93 -4.44 -2.23 -12.95
C THR A 93 -3.89 -0.82 -12.76
N ILE A 94 -2.71 -0.66 -12.14
CA ILE A 94 -2.08 0.64 -11.92
C ILE A 94 -1.05 1.01 -13.01
N ASN A 95 -1.02 0.25 -14.11
CA ASN A 95 -0.15 0.45 -15.27
C ASN A 95 1.35 0.55 -14.91
N VAL A 96 1.80 -0.37 -14.06
CA VAL A 96 3.21 -0.58 -13.68
C VAL A 96 3.63 -1.98 -14.13
N ASP A 97 4.89 -2.14 -14.50
CA ASP A 97 5.43 -3.45 -14.88
C ASP A 97 5.28 -4.45 -13.72
N PRO A 98 4.99 -5.73 -14.03
CA PRO A 98 4.87 -6.74 -12.99
C PRO A 98 6.21 -6.91 -12.26
N PRO A 99 6.21 -6.96 -10.91
CA PRO A 99 7.45 -7.13 -10.15
C PRO A 99 8.11 -8.47 -10.48
N ALA A 100 9.42 -8.53 -10.26
CA ALA A 100 10.19 -9.75 -10.44
C ALA A 100 9.67 -10.86 -9.51
N LEU A 101 9.84 -12.12 -9.91
CA LEU A 101 9.50 -13.24 -9.05
C LEU A 101 10.40 -13.25 -7.82
N GLY A 102 9.79 -13.36 -6.64
CA GLY A 102 10.46 -13.35 -5.36
C GLY A 102 9.52 -13.72 -4.22
N THR A 103 9.89 -13.35 -3.00
CA THR A 103 9.04 -13.46 -1.82
C THR A 103 7.83 -12.52 -1.92
N ALA A 104 6.78 -12.79 -1.13
CA ALA A 104 5.59 -11.93 -1.14
C ALA A 104 5.95 -10.50 -0.73
N ARG A 105 6.85 -10.37 0.23
CA ARG A 105 7.40 -9.11 0.72
C ARG A 105 8.16 -8.33 -0.35
N GLU A 106 9.10 -8.95 -1.04
CA GLU A 106 9.88 -8.29 -2.11
C GLU A 106 8.97 -7.79 -3.25
N MET A 107 7.99 -8.60 -3.64
CA MET A 107 7.09 -8.26 -4.75
C MET A 107 6.21 -7.05 -4.44
N VAL A 108 5.61 -6.96 -3.24
CA VAL A 108 4.78 -5.80 -2.87
C VAL A 108 5.62 -4.54 -2.67
N GLU A 109 6.85 -4.68 -2.18
CA GLU A 109 7.77 -3.56 -1.99
C GLU A 109 8.22 -2.96 -3.33
N GLN A 110 8.64 -3.82 -4.26
CA GLN A 110 9.01 -3.40 -5.61
C GLN A 110 7.82 -2.70 -6.28
N LEU A 111 6.64 -3.31 -6.24
CA LEU A 111 5.44 -2.74 -6.86
C LEU A 111 5.09 -1.36 -6.30
N ALA A 112 5.09 -1.18 -4.98
CA ALA A 112 4.79 0.11 -4.36
C ALA A 112 5.82 1.18 -4.72
N THR A 113 7.09 0.79 -4.85
CA THR A 113 8.19 1.70 -5.17
C THR A 113 8.18 2.11 -6.65
N ASP A 114 7.96 1.16 -7.55
CA ASP A 114 7.84 1.40 -8.99
C ASP A 114 6.59 2.26 -9.28
N TYR A 115 5.47 1.95 -8.61
CA TYR A 115 4.25 2.76 -8.68
C TYR A 115 4.49 4.20 -8.21
N ALA A 116 5.12 4.40 -7.05
CA ALA A 116 5.39 5.73 -6.53
C ALA A 116 6.34 6.53 -7.44
N THR A 117 7.36 5.88 -7.98
CA THR A 117 8.31 6.50 -8.91
C THR A 117 7.61 6.94 -10.19
N LYS A 118 6.76 6.08 -10.76
CA LYS A 118 5.94 6.40 -11.93
C LYS A 118 5.00 7.57 -11.65
N GLN A 119 4.26 7.52 -10.54
CA GLN A 119 3.31 8.59 -10.21
C GLN A 119 4.01 9.91 -9.95
N PHE A 120 5.19 9.92 -9.33
CA PHE A 120 5.99 11.13 -9.19
C PHE A 120 6.39 11.70 -10.56
N ALA A 121 6.83 10.84 -11.48
CA ALA A 121 7.18 11.23 -12.84
C ALA A 121 5.99 11.84 -13.63
N ASP A 122 4.78 11.33 -13.39
CA ASP A 122 3.56 11.76 -14.05
C ASP A 122 3.00 13.11 -13.51
N LEU A 123 3.50 13.61 -12.37
CA LEU A 123 3.11 14.92 -11.82
C LEU A 123 3.65 16.08 -12.66
N SER A 124 2.99 17.23 -12.61
CA SER A 124 3.56 18.45 -13.19
C SER A 124 4.86 18.83 -12.46
N THR A 125 5.77 19.54 -13.13
CA THR A 125 7.03 20.00 -12.52
C THR A 125 6.79 20.80 -11.22
N GLU A 126 5.74 21.61 -11.18
CA GLU A 126 5.35 22.37 -9.99
C GLU A 126 4.90 21.45 -8.85
N GLN A 127 4.13 20.40 -9.15
CA GLN A 127 3.70 19.42 -8.16
C GLN A 127 4.85 18.55 -7.65
N GLN A 128 5.77 18.16 -8.54
CA GLN A 128 6.99 17.44 -8.19
C GLN A 128 7.84 18.28 -7.24
N GLN A 129 8.04 19.55 -7.58
CA GLN A 129 8.83 20.47 -6.76
C GLN A 129 8.16 20.69 -5.39
N GLN A 130 6.86 20.98 -5.36
CA GLN A 130 6.13 21.18 -4.11
C GLN A 130 6.22 19.95 -3.21
N MET A 131 6.06 18.74 -3.76
CA MET A 131 6.20 17.51 -2.98
C MET A 131 7.59 17.37 -2.35
N LEU A 132 8.65 17.66 -3.11
CA LEU A 132 10.02 17.61 -2.58
C LEU A 132 10.22 18.66 -1.48
N GLU A 133 9.71 19.88 -1.67
CA GLU A 133 9.76 20.96 -0.67
C GLU A 133 9.03 20.57 0.63
N ASP A 134 7.84 19.99 0.52
CA ASP A 134 7.05 19.53 1.68
C ASP A 134 7.74 18.40 2.45
N LEU A 135 8.61 17.63 1.79
CA LEU A 135 9.46 16.60 2.39
C LEU A 135 10.78 17.16 2.93
N GLY A 136 10.99 18.48 2.89
CA GLY A 136 12.15 19.16 3.45
C GLY A 136 13.33 19.30 2.49
N VAL A 137 13.14 19.09 1.19
CA VAL A 137 14.15 19.41 0.18
C VAL A 137 14.15 20.92 -0.06
N ASP A 138 15.33 21.53 -0.03
CA ASP A 138 15.47 22.94 -0.40
C ASP A 138 14.95 23.20 -1.82
N ARG A 139 14.28 24.34 -2.03
CA ARG A 139 13.64 24.72 -3.29
C ARG A 139 14.61 24.74 -4.47
N GLU A 140 15.82 25.28 -4.31
CA GLU A 140 16.83 25.33 -5.38
C GLU A 140 17.37 23.92 -5.67
N LYS A 141 17.56 23.12 -4.62
CA LYS A 141 17.96 21.70 -4.77
C LYS A 141 16.89 20.90 -5.50
N ALA A 142 15.61 21.06 -5.17
CA ALA A 142 14.49 20.41 -5.85
C ALA A 142 14.44 20.84 -7.33
N ALA A 143 14.45 22.15 -7.61
CA ALA A 143 14.39 22.66 -8.98
C ALA A 143 15.58 22.20 -9.84
N SER A 144 16.80 22.20 -9.29
CA SER A 144 18.00 21.75 -10.00
C SER A 144 17.99 20.25 -10.30
N PHE A 145 17.49 19.42 -9.38
CA PHE A 145 17.28 17.99 -9.61
C PHE A 145 16.27 17.75 -10.74
N LEU A 146 15.11 18.40 -10.67
CA LEU A 146 14.04 18.25 -11.67
C LEU A 146 14.52 18.68 -13.06
N ALA A 147 15.22 19.82 -13.17
CA ALA A 147 15.80 20.28 -14.42
C ALA A 147 16.81 19.28 -15.02
N ARG A 148 17.64 18.64 -14.19
CA ARG A 148 18.63 17.66 -14.62
C ARG A 148 18.01 16.32 -15.03
N SER A 149 16.93 15.92 -14.35
CA SER A 149 16.24 14.65 -14.61
C SER A 149 15.56 14.61 -15.99
N ALA A 150 15.25 15.77 -16.57
CA ALA A 150 14.49 15.90 -17.82
C ALA A 150 13.17 15.10 -17.81
N GLY A 151 12.54 14.95 -16.64
CA GLY A 151 11.31 14.18 -16.44
C GLY A 151 11.51 12.66 -16.36
N VAL A 152 12.75 12.16 -16.40
CA VAL A 152 13.07 10.74 -16.27
C VAL A 152 13.49 10.45 -14.83
N PHE A 153 12.72 9.60 -14.15
CA PHE A 153 12.97 9.24 -12.76
C PHE A 153 13.13 7.74 -12.59
N ALA A 154 14.04 7.37 -11.70
CA ALA A 154 14.24 6.01 -11.23
C ALA A 154 14.60 6.08 -9.75
N LEU A 155 14.24 5.05 -8.98
CA LEU A 155 14.49 5.02 -7.55
C LEU A 155 15.96 5.27 -7.18
N PRO A 156 16.97 4.66 -7.82
CA PRO A 156 18.37 4.92 -7.48
C PRO A 156 18.76 6.39 -7.66
N MET A 157 18.22 7.08 -8.68
CA MET A 157 18.48 8.50 -8.90
C MET A 157 17.88 9.38 -7.80
N LEU A 158 16.68 9.03 -7.31
CA LEU A 158 16.05 9.72 -6.18
C LEU A 158 16.85 9.52 -4.89
N ILE A 159 17.35 8.31 -4.63
CA ILE A 159 18.17 7.99 -3.45
C ILE A 159 19.56 8.64 -3.52
N GLU A 160 20.14 8.80 -4.71
CA GLU A 160 21.41 9.49 -4.86
C GLU A 160 21.26 11.01 -4.65
N ALA A 161 20.17 11.60 -5.16
CA ALA A 161 19.89 13.03 -5.02
C ALA A 161 19.41 13.40 -3.61
N PHE A 162 18.64 12.51 -2.98
CA PHE A 162 17.97 12.74 -1.71
C PHE A 162 18.24 11.58 -0.75
N ASN A 163 18.36 11.86 0.54
CA ASN A 163 18.52 10.79 1.52
C ASN A 163 17.32 9.82 1.49
N PHE A 164 17.54 8.61 2.02
CA PHE A 164 16.53 7.55 2.03
C PHE A 164 15.21 7.97 2.72
N VAL A 165 15.28 8.79 3.77
CA VAL A 165 14.10 9.29 4.50
C VAL A 165 13.19 10.12 3.61
N ILE A 166 13.75 11.02 2.78
CA ILE A 166 12.99 11.81 1.82
C ILE A 166 12.32 10.91 0.79
N VAL A 167 13.06 9.94 0.24
CA VAL A 167 12.53 9.00 -0.75
C VAL A 167 11.40 8.15 -0.17
N GLN A 168 11.54 7.67 1.07
CA GLN A 168 10.46 6.97 1.76
C GLN A 168 9.24 7.89 2.01
N GLY A 169 9.47 9.15 2.38
CA GLY A 169 8.41 10.14 2.54
C GLY A 169 7.62 10.35 1.24
N LEU A 170 8.31 10.42 0.10
CA LEU A 170 7.71 10.51 -1.23
C LEU A 170 6.84 9.28 -1.53
N ILE A 171 7.38 8.07 -1.35
CA ILE A 171 6.64 6.82 -1.60
C ILE A 171 5.39 6.75 -0.72
N LYS A 172 5.53 7.03 0.59
CA LYS A 172 4.40 7.06 1.52
C LYS A 172 3.35 8.07 1.10
N THR A 173 3.76 9.30 0.77
CA THR A 173 2.86 10.39 0.37
C THR A 173 2.02 10.00 -0.84
N ILE A 174 2.65 9.43 -1.87
CA ILE A 174 1.96 8.99 -3.08
C ILE A 174 1.03 7.81 -2.79
N VAL A 175 1.51 6.77 -2.11
CA VAL A 175 0.70 5.57 -1.83
C VAL A 175 -0.48 5.91 -0.93
N PHE A 176 -0.29 6.70 0.11
CA PHE A 176 -1.36 7.08 1.01
C PHE A 176 -2.37 8.03 0.37
N GLY A 177 -1.91 9.00 -0.44
CA GLY A 177 -2.80 9.82 -1.27
C GLY A 177 -3.61 8.97 -2.26
N THR A 178 -2.99 7.93 -2.81
CA THR A 178 -3.65 6.95 -3.68
C THR A 178 -4.76 6.21 -2.94
N ILE A 179 -4.43 5.62 -1.79
CA ILE A 179 -5.41 4.91 -0.96
C ILE A 179 -6.58 5.83 -0.63
N ALA A 180 -6.30 7.07 -0.21
CA ALA A 180 -7.32 8.06 0.10
C ALA A 180 -8.23 8.40 -1.06
N LYS A 181 -7.68 8.51 -2.28
CA LYS A 181 -8.46 8.74 -3.50
C LYS A 181 -9.39 7.56 -3.80
N ILE A 182 -8.96 6.33 -3.56
CA ILE A 182 -9.75 5.11 -3.81
C ILE A 182 -10.88 4.93 -2.79
N VAL A 183 -10.55 5.01 -1.49
CA VAL A 183 -11.51 4.71 -0.42
C VAL A 183 -12.32 5.94 0.00
N GLY A 184 -11.93 7.12 -0.43
CA GLY A 184 -12.53 8.39 -0.03
C GLY A 184 -11.91 8.97 1.24
N SER A 185 -11.86 10.29 1.30
CA SER A 185 -11.19 11.07 2.36
C SER A 185 -11.70 10.76 3.76
N GLN A 186 -12.99 10.46 3.92
CA GLN A 186 -13.59 10.14 5.23
C GLN A 186 -13.08 8.81 5.79
N ILE A 187 -13.02 7.78 4.95
CA ILE A 187 -12.57 6.44 5.37
C ILE A 187 -11.08 6.49 5.60
N ALA A 188 -10.34 7.06 4.65
CA ALA A 188 -8.93 7.33 4.81
C ALA A 188 -8.66 8.03 6.14
N GLY A 189 -9.29 9.18 6.42
CA GLY A 189 -9.07 9.92 7.66
C GLY A 189 -9.21 9.06 8.93
N ARG A 190 -10.20 8.16 8.98
CA ARG A 190 -10.33 7.20 10.09
C ARG A 190 -9.17 6.22 10.12
N LEU A 191 -8.83 5.58 9.00
CA LEU A 191 -7.73 4.62 8.94
C LEU A 191 -6.38 5.26 9.32
N PHE A 192 -6.13 6.47 8.83
CA PHE A 192 -4.93 7.24 9.18
C PHE A 192 -4.89 7.64 10.65
N SER A 193 -6.03 8.00 11.25
CA SER A 193 -6.06 8.33 12.68
C SER A 193 -5.58 7.17 13.56
N PHE A 194 -5.88 5.92 13.18
CA PHE A 194 -5.36 4.74 13.86
C PHE A 194 -3.83 4.58 13.69
N LEU A 195 -3.31 4.82 12.48
CA LEU A 195 -1.87 4.78 12.23
C LEU A 195 -1.14 5.87 13.02
N VAL A 196 -1.65 7.10 13.02
CA VAL A 196 -1.07 8.23 13.78
C VAL A 196 -1.08 7.92 15.28
N ALA A 197 -2.18 7.39 15.81
CA ALA A 197 -2.29 7.09 17.23
C ALA A 197 -1.31 6.01 17.70
N ARG A 198 -0.96 5.05 16.83
CA ARG A 198 -0.13 3.88 17.22
C ARG A 198 1.31 3.93 16.70
N MET A 199 1.53 4.60 15.58
CA MET A 199 2.81 4.72 14.87
C MET A 199 3.05 6.16 14.38
N PRO A 200 3.03 7.17 15.27
CA PRO A 200 3.13 8.58 14.86
C PRO A 200 4.40 8.88 14.06
N TRP A 201 5.52 8.23 14.40
CA TRP A 201 6.81 8.35 13.70
C TRP A 201 6.77 7.88 12.25
N TRP A 202 5.88 6.95 11.90
CA TRP A 202 5.83 6.36 10.56
C TRP A 202 5.09 7.25 9.56
N VAL A 203 4.12 8.02 10.07
CA VAL A 203 3.16 8.82 9.28
C VAL A 203 3.32 10.34 9.48
N SER A 204 4.23 10.79 10.33
CA SER A 204 4.43 12.23 10.64
C SER A 204 4.79 13.11 9.44
N TRP A 205 5.26 12.50 8.34
CA TRP A 205 5.67 13.17 7.11
C TRP A 205 4.55 13.27 6.06
N ILE A 206 3.40 12.63 6.32
CA ILE A 206 2.24 12.72 5.42
C ILE A 206 1.58 14.07 5.66
N GLY A 207 2.17 15.11 5.08
CA GLY A 207 1.68 16.48 5.19
C GLY A 207 0.37 16.71 4.44
N PRO A 208 -0.20 17.93 4.51
CA PRO A 208 -1.40 18.33 3.76
C PRO A 208 -1.34 17.99 2.26
N ALA A 209 -0.13 17.99 1.68
CA ALA A 209 0.10 17.71 0.27
C ALA A 209 -0.27 16.29 -0.17
N ALA A 210 -0.19 15.30 0.72
CA ALA A 210 -0.66 13.93 0.43
C ALA A 210 -2.14 13.91 0.00
N TRP A 211 -2.92 14.89 0.45
CA TRP A 211 -4.35 15.02 0.21
C TRP A 211 -4.71 15.87 -1.01
N THR A 212 -3.78 16.71 -1.48
CA THR A 212 -3.99 17.59 -2.64
C THR A 212 -3.36 17.04 -3.92
N LEU A 213 -2.64 15.91 -3.84
CA LEU A 213 -2.00 15.29 -5.00
C LEU A 213 -3.02 14.83 -6.03
N SER A 214 -2.93 15.42 -7.22
CA SER A 214 -3.66 14.96 -8.39
C SER A 214 -2.92 13.79 -9.03
N ILE A 215 -3.12 12.59 -8.48
CA ILE A 215 -2.53 11.35 -9.01
C ILE A 215 -3.16 11.05 -10.39
N GLY A 216 -2.32 10.74 -11.38
CA GLY A 216 -2.63 10.81 -12.82
C GLY A 216 -3.67 9.83 -13.37
N TRP A 217 -4.16 8.90 -12.55
CA TRP A 217 -5.24 7.97 -12.93
C TRP A 217 -6.56 8.32 -12.25
N THR A 218 -7.69 8.08 -12.93
CA THR A 218 -9.02 8.33 -12.35
C THR A 218 -9.54 7.07 -11.67
N THR A 219 -10.20 7.19 -10.52
CA THR A 219 -10.87 6.03 -9.86
C THR A 219 -11.96 5.38 -10.73
N ILE A 220 -12.32 6.03 -11.84
CA ILE A 220 -13.19 5.50 -12.89
C ILE A 220 -12.53 4.30 -13.60
N ASP A 221 -11.20 4.27 -13.68
CA ASP A 221 -10.43 3.17 -14.30
C ASP A 221 -10.43 1.89 -13.42
N LEU A 222 -10.75 2.01 -12.13
CA LEU A 222 -11.06 0.88 -11.25
C LEU A 222 -12.50 0.41 -11.49
N GLN A 223 -12.70 -0.25 -12.64
CA GLN A 223 -14.01 -0.72 -13.10
C GLN A 223 -14.62 -1.88 -12.28
N GLY A 224 -13.93 -2.39 -11.25
CA GLY A 224 -14.39 -3.51 -10.42
C GLY A 224 -14.29 -3.25 -8.90
N PRO A 225 -15.31 -3.60 -8.09
CA PRO A 225 -15.27 -3.52 -6.63
C PRO A 225 -14.07 -4.24 -6.00
N ALA A 226 -13.62 -5.36 -6.59
CA ALA A 226 -12.43 -6.10 -6.17
C ALA A 226 -11.16 -5.23 -6.26
N LYS A 227 -10.96 -4.54 -7.39
CA LYS A 227 -9.77 -3.71 -7.64
C LYS A 227 -9.69 -2.50 -6.68
N ARG A 228 -10.84 -1.95 -6.28
CA ARG A 228 -10.92 -0.87 -5.27
C ARG A 228 -10.51 -1.32 -3.86
N LYS A 229 -10.36 -2.63 -3.64
CA LYS A 229 -9.88 -3.22 -2.38
C LYS A 229 -8.45 -3.75 -2.51
N THR A 230 -8.17 -4.53 -3.57
CA THR A 230 -6.85 -5.16 -3.75
C THR A 230 -5.76 -4.13 -3.99
N VAL A 231 -6.00 -3.08 -4.78
CA VAL A 231 -5.01 -2.02 -5.04
C VAL A 231 -4.56 -1.32 -3.75
N PRO A 232 -5.46 -0.73 -2.93
CA PRO A 232 -5.02 -0.04 -1.71
C PRO A 232 -4.36 -1.00 -0.70
N ILE A 233 -4.83 -2.24 -0.60
CA ILE A 233 -4.24 -3.23 0.31
C ILE A 233 -2.81 -3.61 -0.14
N VAL A 234 -2.61 -3.96 -1.40
CA VAL A 234 -1.30 -4.37 -1.92
C VAL A 234 -0.30 -3.21 -1.83
N LEU A 235 -0.70 -1.98 -2.15
CA LEU A 235 0.17 -0.82 -1.98
C LEU A 235 0.51 -0.56 -0.51
N TYR A 236 -0.45 -0.69 0.41
CA TYR A 236 -0.19 -0.56 1.84
C TYR A 236 0.78 -1.65 2.37
N LEU A 237 0.65 -2.89 1.90
CA LEU A 237 1.58 -3.98 2.22
C LEU A 237 3.01 -3.67 1.73
N GLY A 238 3.15 -3.01 0.57
CA GLY A 238 4.43 -2.48 0.11
C GLY A 238 5.04 -1.47 1.08
N LEU A 239 4.24 -0.54 1.63
CA LEU A 239 4.70 0.38 2.67
C LEU A 239 5.13 -0.34 3.96
N CYS A 240 4.42 -1.41 4.34
CA CYS A 240 4.79 -2.23 5.50
C CYS A 240 6.18 -2.86 5.29
N SER A 241 6.46 -3.37 4.09
CA SER A 241 7.80 -3.90 3.75
C SER A 241 8.90 -2.85 3.85
N LEU A 242 8.65 -1.65 3.32
CA LEU A 242 9.60 -0.54 3.36
C LEU A 242 9.89 -0.05 4.78
N ARG A 243 8.88 -0.07 5.67
CA ARG A 243 9.04 0.29 7.09
C ARG A 243 10.09 -0.61 7.76
N GLU A 244 9.92 -1.91 7.61
CA GLU A 244 10.82 -2.89 8.25
C GLU A 244 12.25 -2.79 7.69
N ARG A 245 12.45 -2.46 6.40
CA ARG A 245 13.80 -2.24 5.85
C ARG A 245 14.50 -1.06 6.51
N HIS A 246 13.77 0.04 6.74
CA HIS A 246 14.33 1.21 7.43
C HIS A 246 14.78 0.87 8.85
N ASP A 247 13.98 0.10 9.58
CA ASP A 247 14.31 -0.29 10.96
C ASP A 247 15.58 -1.15 11.03
N LEU A 248 15.86 -1.95 9.99
CA LEU A 248 17.10 -2.72 9.85
C LEU A 248 18.32 -1.86 9.46
N GLU A 249 18.12 -0.80 8.68
CA GLU A 249 19.20 0.10 8.24
C GLU A 249 19.57 1.16 9.30
N ALA A 250 18.66 1.44 10.23
CA ALA A 250 18.85 2.40 11.33
C ALA A 250 19.42 1.79 12.63
N SER A 251 19.49 0.46 12.72
CA SER A 251 20.02 -0.31 13.86
C SER A 251 21.45 -0.80 13.62
#